data_AF-A0A4Y8PCG5-F1
#
_entry.id   AF-A0A4Y8PCG5-F1
#
_cell.length_a   1.000
_cell.length_b   1.000
_cell.length_c   1.000
_cell.angle_alpha   90.00
_cell.angle_beta   90.00
_cell.angle_gamma   90.00
#
_symmetry.space_group_name_H-M   'P 1'
#
loop_
_entity.id
_entity.type
_entity.pdbx_description
1 polymer ?
#
loop_
_entity_poly.entity_id
_entity_poly.type
_entity_poly.pdbx_seq_one_letter_code
_entity_poly.pdbx_strand_id
1 'polypeptide(L)'
;MRQSDIQKLDLQKGVRDEEACQIYEAILQWFKVDIPHWIQLKSTILNDLYPCPPYGIRWWKADDSARRILVSDYLYGSTWSVLRNLIEAKLHLLEFQDFAERYIDKLEKAWASHNVFQPFILPPPKNRLEALESPFLELHAVGFIRAIASAFDCVASVVIAVLPLPMKVITANFKNVNKEICKLNKQDEYSNKSNTDKEDVQSNRLNKEFYKRWKEIIENSGPNGWLDWVFDYRNMLVHRGRRFITFISSLSHSYGSNSYVLLPAYPNLSEVQAWLLARRKSLGVRTTLTESAQTTFSHVLKSTCDFINLIGEELIKIWNRRQNNKDEHDQPVPKQWDNLLPENHEVFLGYEPDSVLFQPKIGTMSKVDCRRILAASLDDPHYTNWDKWL
;
A
#
# COMPACT_ATOMS: atom_id res chain seq x y z
N MET A 1 5.73 -16.71 -13.20
CA MET A 1 4.37 -17.01 -12.71
C MET A 1 4.17 -18.51 -12.59
N ARG A 2 3.44 -18.98 -11.58
CA ARG A 2 3.16 -20.42 -11.37
C ARG A 2 2.31 -20.99 -12.50
N GLN A 3 2.52 -22.27 -12.82
CA GLN A 3 1.73 -22.95 -13.86
C GLN A 3 0.22 -22.94 -13.55
N SER A 4 -0.16 -23.07 -12.29
CA SER A 4 -1.55 -23.03 -11.85
C SER A 4 -2.21 -21.66 -12.07
N ASP A 5 -1.43 -20.58 -12.03
CA ASP A 5 -1.94 -19.24 -12.31
C ASP A 5 -2.03 -18.99 -13.82
N ILE A 6 -1.06 -19.49 -14.60
CA ILE A 6 -1.14 -19.49 -16.06
C ILE A 6 -2.39 -20.24 -16.53
N GLN A 7 -2.67 -21.41 -15.97
CA GLN A 7 -3.88 -22.19 -16.30
C GLN A 7 -5.18 -21.47 -15.96
N LYS A 8 -5.22 -20.65 -14.91
CA LYS A 8 -6.40 -19.83 -14.57
C LYS A 8 -6.61 -18.68 -15.55
N LEU A 9 -5.53 -18.21 -16.18
CA LEU A 9 -5.55 -17.14 -17.18
C LEU A 9 -5.68 -17.66 -18.61
N ASP A 10 -5.57 -18.97 -18.81
CA ASP A 10 -5.75 -19.60 -20.10
C ASP A 10 -7.22 -19.48 -20.51
N LEU A 11 -7.47 -18.61 -21.49
CA LEU A 11 -8.82 -18.35 -21.95
C LEU A 11 -9.30 -19.52 -22.80
N GLN A 12 -10.30 -20.25 -22.31
CA GLN A 12 -10.91 -21.38 -23.05
C GLN A 12 -11.54 -20.94 -24.39
N LYS A 13 -11.76 -19.64 -24.60
CA LYS A 13 -12.23 -19.01 -25.84
C LYS A 13 -11.49 -17.68 -26.01
N GLY A 14 -11.36 -17.18 -27.24
CA GLY A 14 -10.74 -15.87 -27.47
C GLY A 14 -11.43 -14.73 -26.68
N VAL A 15 -10.69 -13.65 -26.42
CA VAL A 15 -11.20 -12.43 -25.76
C VAL A 15 -12.38 -11.90 -26.56
N ARG A 16 -13.53 -11.67 -25.92
CA ARG A 16 -14.72 -11.13 -26.59
C ARG A 16 -14.48 -9.67 -26.99
N ASP A 17 -15.12 -9.20 -28.05
CA ASP A 17 -14.96 -7.80 -28.52
C ASP A 17 -15.30 -6.77 -27.43
N GLU A 18 -16.32 -7.05 -26.62
CA GLU A 18 -16.69 -6.21 -25.46
C GLU A 18 -15.58 -6.15 -24.39
N GLU A 19 -14.92 -7.27 -24.13
CA GLU A 19 -13.79 -7.35 -23.19
C GLU A 19 -12.55 -6.64 -23.74
N ALA A 20 -12.32 -6.71 -25.06
CA ALA A 20 -11.24 -5.99 -25.72
C ALA A 20 -11.41 -4.46 -25.60
N CYS A 21 -12.65 -3.98 -25.66
CA CYS A 21 -12.98 -2.57 -25.47
C CYS A 21 -12.80 -2.08 -24.02
N GLN A 22 -12.89 -2.98 -23.03
CA GLN A 22 -12.77 -2.67 -21.59
C GLN A 22 -11.68 -3.52 -20.92
N ILE A 23 -10.54 -3.66 -21.59
CA ILE A 23 -9.51 -4.66 -21.26
C ILE A 23 -9.06 -4.66 -19.80
N TYR A 24 -8.96 -3.49 -19.15
CA TYR A 24 -8.55 -3.41 -17.75
C TYR A 24 -9.63 -3.91 -16.77
N GLU A 25 -10.91 -3.70 -17.07
CA GLU A 25 -12.00 -4.24 -16.24
C GLU A 25 -12.08 -5.76 -16.39
N ALA A 26 -11.94 -6.26 -17.62
CA ALA A 26 -11.84 -7.69 -17.89
C ALA A 26 -10.65 -8.33 -17.16
N ILE A 27 -9.46 -7.72 -17.21
CA ILE A 27 -8.27 -8.21 -16.50
C ILE A 27 -8.49 -8.25 -14.98
N LEU A 28 -9.11 -7.21 -14.39
CA LEU A 28 -9.42 -7.21 -12.95
C LEU A 28 -10.35 -8.38 -12.58
N GLN A 29 -11.35 -8.67 -13.41
CA GLN A 29 -12.23 -9.83 -13.22
C GLN A 29 -11.46 -11.15 -13.31
N TRP A 30 -10.59 -11.31 -14.31
CA TRP A 30 -9.73 -12.51 -14.44
C TRP A 30 -8.86 -12.71 -13.20
N PHE A 31 -8.36 -11.62 -12.64
CA PHE A 31 -7.55 -11.63 -11.43
C PHE A 31 -8.34 -11.68 -10.11
N LYS A 32 -9.67 -11.64 -10.17
CA LYS A 32 -10.57 -11.54 -9.01
C LYS A 32 -10.22 -10.35 -8.09
N VAL A 33 -9.92 -9.21 -8.71
CA VAL A 33 -9.68 -7.93 -8.02
C VAL A 33 -10.97 -7.14 -8.08
N ASP A 34 -11.72 -7.13 -6.98
CA ASP A 34 -13.09 -6.61 -6.92
C ASP A 34 -13.14 -5.17 -6.38
N ILE A 35 -13.47 -4.22 -7.27
CA ILE A 35 -13.64 -2.79 -6.95
C ILE A 35 -14.84 -2.18 -7.71
N PRO A 36 -16.04 -2.78 -7.64
CA PRO A 36 -17.18 -2.44 -8.49
C PRO A 36 -17.63 -0.99 -8.31
N HIS A 37 -17.62 -0.45 -7.10
CA HIS A 37 -17.99 0.95 -6.87
C HIS A 37 -16.95 1.91 -7.45
N TRP A 38 -15.67 1.54 -7.49
CA TRP A 38 -14.66 2.36 -8.16
C TRP A 38 -14.82 2.35 -9.68
N ILE A 39 -15.15 1.18 -10.25
CA ILE A 39 -15.48 1.05 -11.68
C ILE A 39 -16.72 1.90 -12.00
N GLN A 40 -17.74 1.87 -11.15
CA GLN A 40 -18.92 2.72 -11.29
C GLN A 40 -18.55 4.21 -11.21
N LEU A 41 -17.75 4.64 -10.21
CA LEU A 41 -17.31 6.03 -10.07
C LEU A 41 -16.57 6.52 -11.33
N LYS A 42 -15.67 5.70 -11.86
CA LYS A 42 -14.95 5.97 -13.10
C LYS A 42 -15.91 6.19 -14.28
N SER A 43 -16.89 5.31 -14.46
CA SER A 43 -17.91 5.41 -15.51
C SER A 43 -18.80 6.64 -15.32
N THR A 44 -19.18 6.96 -14.08
CA THR A 44 -19.94 8.17 -13.75
C THR A 44 -19.16 9.43 -14.12
N ILE A 45 -17.88 9.51 -13.76
CA ILE A 45 -17.01 10.65 -14.12
C ILE A 45 -16.85 10.76 -15.64
N LEU A 46 -16.67 9.63 -16.34
CA LEU A 46 -16.57 9.60 -17.80
C LEU A 46 -17.83 10.13 -18.47
N ASN A 47 -19.01 9.72 -18.01
CA ASN A 47 -20.30 10.16 -18.56
C ASN A 47 -20.57 11.65 -18.34
N ASP A 48 -19.94 12.25 -17.33
CA ASP A 48 -20.02 13.68 -17.07
C ASP A 48 -19.02 14.52 -17.91
N LEU A 49 -18.08 13.88 -18.61
CA LEU A 49 -17.19 14.57 -19.55
C LEU A 49 -17.97 15.01 -20.79
N TYR A 50 -17.94 16.31 -21.07
CA TYR A 50 -18.65 16.89 -22.20
C TYR A 50 -17.68 17.24 -23.34
N PRO A 51 -17.87 16.71 -24.57
CA PRO A 51 -16.95 16.88 -25.69
C PRO A 51 -17.13 18.20 -26.45
N CYS A 52 -18.06 19.06 -26.02
CA CYS A 52 -18.31 20.38 -26.61
C CYS A 52 -18.37 21.45 -25.51
N PRO A 53 -18.36 22.76 -25.85
CA PRO A 53 -18.37 23.83 -24.85
C PRO A 53 -19.48 23.62 -23.79
N PRO A 54 -19.13 23.72 -22.49
CA PRO A 54 -17.93 24.38 -21.98
C PRO A 54 -16.69 23.45 -21.83
N TYR A 55 -16.74 22.20 -22.33
CA TYR A 55 -15.69 21.16 -22.27
C TYR A 55 -15.33 20.67 -20.86
N GLY A 56 -15.01 19.37 -20.72
CA GLY A 56 -14.73 18.74 -19.43
C GLY A 56 -16.01 18.47 -18.62
N ILE A 57 -15.91 18.39 -17.28
CA ILE A 57 -17.06 18.10 -16.41
C ILE A 57 -17.99 19.30 -16.38
N ARG A 58 -19.14 19.19 -17.06
CA ARG A 58 -20.02 20.33 -17.37
C ARG A 58 -20.51 21.10 -16.15
N TRP A 59 -20.79 20.39 -15.06
CA TRP A 59 -21.35 20.99 -13.85
C TRP A 59 -20.28 21.60 -12.92
N TRP A 60 -18.99 21.41 -13.23
CA TRP A 60 -17.91 21.98 -12.44
C TRP A 60 -17.73 23.47 -12.75
N LYS A 61 -17.99 24.32 -11.75
CA LYS A 61 -17.67 25.76 -11.80
C LYS A 61 -16.14 25.92 -11.71
N ALA A 62 -15.54 26.49 -12.76
CA ALA A 62 -14.13 26.86 -12.80
C ALA A 62 -14.01 28.22 -13.51
N ASP A 63 -13.07 29.05 -13.07
CA ASP A 63 -12.89 30.42 -13.56
C ASP A 63 -12.55 30.49 -15.06
N ASP A 64 -11.93 29.44 -15.60
CA ASP A 64 -11.61 29.33 -17.01
C ASP A 64 -11.78 27.89 -17.54
N SER A 65 -12.10 27.79 -18.84
CA SER A 65 -12.36 26.51 -19.51
C SER A 65 -11.13 25.60 -19.58
N ALA A 66 -9.91 26.15 -19.61
CA ALA A 66 -8.69 25.36 -19.74
C ALA A 66 -8.42 24.57 -18.45
N ARG A 67 -8.57 25.20 -17.28
CA ARG A 67 -8.46 24.52 -15.99
C ARG A 67 -9.50 23.43 -15.82
N ARG A 68 -10.76 23.68 -16.21
CA ARG A 68 -11.80 22.64 -16.16
C ARG A 68 -11.41 21.42 -17.01
N ILE A 69 -10.93 21.63 -18.24
CA ILE A 69 -10.50 20.53 -19.12
C ILE A 69 -9.36 19.73 -18.46
N LEU A 70 -8.30 20.42 -18.02
CA LEU A 70 -7.11 19.78 -17.45
C LEU A 70 -7.44 18.97 -16.18
N VAL A 71 -8.25 19.53 -15.27
CA VAL A 71 -8.62 18.82 -14.05
C VAL A 71 -9.58 17.67 -14.35
N SER A 72 -10.47 17.81 -15.32
CA SER A 72 -11.38 16.72 -15.74
C SER A 72 -10.62 15.55 -16.36
N ASP A 73 -9.67 15.83 -17.25
CA ASP A 73 -8.81 14.82 -17.87
C ASP A 73 -7.95 14.11 -16.81
N TYR A 74 -7.27 14.88 -15.95
CA TYR A 74 -6.43 14.30 -14.90
C TYR A 74 -7.24 13.48 -13.89
N LEU A 75 -8.46 13.93 -13.54
CA LEU A 75 -9.37 13.19 -12.66
C LEU A 75 -9.76 11.84 -13.25
N TYR A 76 -10.19 11.82 -14.52
CA TYR A 76 -10.51 10.58 -15.22
C TYR A 76 -9.27 9.69 -15.40
N GLY A 77 -8.12 10.28 -15.73
CA GLY A 77 -6.84 9.58 -15.79
C GLY A 77 -6.46 8.96 -14.44
N SER A 78 -6.77 9.63 -13.33
CA SER A 78 -6.50 9.12 -11.97
C SER A 78 -7.41 7.94 -11.62
N THR A 79 -8.72 8.02 -11.92
CA THR A 79 -9.64 6.88 -11.67
C THR A 79 -9.24 5.66 -12.50
N TRP A 80 -8.84 5.86 -13.75
CA TRP A 80 -8.31 4.81 -14.62
C TRP A 80 -6.97 4.24 -14.13
N SER A 81 -6.07 5.09 -13.65
CA SER A 81 -4.74 4.68 -13.18
C SER A 81 -4.81 3.80 -11.93
N VAL A 82 -5.85 3.92 -11.11
CA VAL A 82 -6.10 2.98 -10.01
C VAL A 82 -6.24 1.54 -10.52
N LEU A 83 -7.04 1.30 -11.57
CA LEU A 83 -7.22 -0.03 -12.15
C LEU A 83 -5.88 -0.59 -12.66
N ARG A 84 -5.11 0.23 -13.37
CA ARG A 84 -3.77 -0.14 -13.88
C ARG A 84 -2.81 -0.53 -12.77
N ASN A 85 -2.75 0.28 -11.71
CA ASN A 85 -1.88 0.03 -10.58
C ASN A 85 -2.28 -1.24 -9.81
N LEU A 86 -3.57 -1.55 -9.66
CA LEU A 86 -4.01 -2.80 -9.05
C LEU A 86 -3.68 -4.03 -9.89
N ILE A 87 -3.75 -3.91 -11.23
CA ILE A 87 -3.30 -4.95 -12.16
C ILE A 87 -1.79 -5.17 -12.06
N GLU A 88 -1.00 -4.09 -12.07
CA GLU A 88 0.46 -4.15 -11.90
C GLU A 88 0.83 -4.79 -10.55
N ALA A 89 0.15 -4.39 -9.46
CA ALA A 89 0.34 -5.00 -8.15
C ALA A 89 0.03 -6.50 -8.19
N LYS A 90 -1.10 -6.91 -8.77
CA LYS A 90 -1.46 -8.33 -8.86
C LYS A 90 -0.45 -9.15 -9.66
N LEU A 91 0.01 -8.64 -10.80
CA LEU A 91 1.04 -9.29 -11.61
C LEU A 91 2.33 -9.48 -10.82
N HIS A 92 2.79 -8.44 -10.11
CA HIS A 92 3.94 -8.53 -9.23
C HIS A 92 3.76 -9.53 -8.09
N LEU A 93 2.56 -9.61 -7.49
CA LEU A 93 2.25 -10.59 -6.46
C LEU A 93 2.34 -12.03 -7.00
N LEU A 94 1.80 -12.30 -8.20
CA LEU A 94 1.85 -13.62 -8.82
C LEU A 94 3.29 -14.05 -9.14
N GLU A 95 4.11 -13.14 -9.65
CA GLU A 95 5.53 -13.41 -9.87
C GLU A 95 6.30 -13.59 -8.56
N PHE A 96 6.05 -12.73 -7.56
CA PHE A 96 6.65 -12.86 -6.24
C PHE A 96 6.36 -14.24 -5.62
N GLN A 97 5.11 -14.71 -5.70
CA GLN A 97 4.71 -16.02 -5.19
C GLN A 97 5.48 -17.15 -5.86
N ASP A 98 5.60 -17.12 -7.19
CA ASP A 98 6.38 -18.11 -7.96
C ASP A 98 7.86 -18.15 -7.56
N PHE A 99 8.51 -16.98 -7.50
CA PHE A 99 9.92 -16.90 -7.10
C PHE A 99 10.13 -17.31 -5.64
N ALA A 100 9.21 -16.92 -4.74
CA ALA A 100 9.27 -17.31 -3.33
C ALA A 100 9.14 -18.82 -3.14
N GLU A 101 8.20 -19.47 -3.83
CA GLU A 101 8.02 -20.93 -3.78
C GLU A 101 9.26 -21.67 -4.30
N ARG A 102 9.82 -21.24 -5.45
CA ARG A 102 11.06 -21.83 -5.99
C ARG A 102 12.25 -21.67 -5.04
N TYR A 103 12.36 -20.52 -4.38
CA TYR A 103 13.43 -20.26 -3.43
C TYR A 103 13.26 -21.07 -2.13
N ILE A 104 12.04 -21.16 -1.62
CA ILE A 104 11.67 -21.98 -0.45
C ILE A 104 11.97 -23.46 -0.70
N ASP A 105 11.57 -24.01 -1.84
CA ASP A 105 11.84 -25.41 -2.22
C ASP A 105 13.35 -25.73 -2.23
N LYS A 106 14.18 -24.77 -2.65
CA LYS A 106 15.65 -24.92 -2.60
C LYS A 106 16.20 -24.88 -1.18
N LEU A 107 15.69 -23.97 -0.35
CA LEU A 107 16.06 -23.90 1.06
C LEU A 107 15.72 -25.22 1.76
N GLU A 108 14.52 -25.75 1.53
CA GLU A 108 14.07 -27.01 2.14
C GLU A 108 14.88 -28.21 1.68
N LYS A 109 15.23 -28.29 0.38
CA LYS A 109 16.16 -29.32 -0.14
C LYS A 109 17.56 -29.21 0.45
N ALA A 110 18.05 -27.97 0.65
CA ALA A 110 19.33 -27.73 1.30
C ALA A 110 19.29 -28.18 2.77
N TRP A 111 18.20 -27.90 3.48
CA TRP A 111 18.02 -28.34 4.86
C TRP A 111 17.91 -29.85 4.99
N ALA A 112 17.19 -30.51 4.10
CA ALA A 112 17.06 -31.97 4.09
C ALA A 112 18.41 -32.69 3.88
N SER A 113 19.35 -32.04 3.20
CA SER A 113 20.70 -32.56 2.97
C SER A 113 21.75 -32.01 3.95
N HIS A 114 21.34 -31.17 4.91
CA HIS A 114 22.24 -30.49 5.81
C HIS A 114 22.70 -31.39 6.97
N ASN A 115 24.01 -31.47 7.16
CA ASN A 115 24.61 -32.07 8.35
C ASN A 115 24.78 -30.99 9.44
N VAL A 116 24.16 -31.20 10.61
CA VAL A 116 24.13 -30.28 11.76
C VAL A 116 25.53 -29.85 12.23
N PHE A 117 26.58 -30.65 11.93
CA PHE A 117 27.95 -30.34 12.29
C PHE A 117 28.71 -29.48 11.26
N GLN A 118 28.08 -29.12 10.15
CA GLN A 118 28.69 -28.23 9.14
C GLN A 118 27.97 -26.88 9.07
N PRO A 119 28.63 -25.82 8.58
CA PRO A 119 27.94 -24.57 8.26
C PRO A 119 26.86 -24.82 7.23
N PHE A 120 25.67 -24.23 7.43
CA PHE A 120 24.63 -24.27 6.41
C PHE A 120 25.05 -23.44 5.21
N ILE A 121 25.16 -24.08 4.05
CA ILE A 121 25.53 -23.46 2.78
C ILE A 121 24.42 -23.77 1.79
N LEU A 122 23.80 -22.72 1.24
CA LEU A 122 22.89 -22.86 0.13
C LEU A 122 23.62 -23.47 -1.08
N PRO A 123 23.03 -24.46 -1.77
CA PRO A 123 23.61 -24.99 -2.99
C PRO A 123 23.91 -23.86 -3.99
N PRO A 124 25.06 -23.89 -4.68
CA PRO A 124 25.35 -22.88 -5.68
C PRO A 124 24.29 -22.94 -6.79
N PRO A 125 23.91 -21.79 -7.38
CA PRO A 125 22.96 -21.76 -8.49
C PRO A 125 23.53 -22.53 -9.68
N LYS A 126 22.70 -23.35 -10.35
CA LYS A 126 23.10 -24.19 -11.49
C LYS A 126 23.31 -23.37 -12.76
N ASN A 127 22.69 -22.21 -12.85
CA ASN A 127 22.80 -21.31 -13.99
C ASN A 127 22.59 -19.84 -13.58
N ARG A 128 22.84 -18.91 -14.51
CA ARG A 128 22.73 -17.46 -14.24
C ARG A 128 21.31 -17.02 -13.89
N LEU A 129 20.29 -17.63 -14.50
CA LEU A 129 18.90 -17.30 -14.20
C LEU A 129 18.56 -17.68 -12.76
N GLU A 130 19.07 -18.83 -12.31
CA GLU A 130 18.92 -19.30 -10.93
C GLU A 130 19.61 -18.36 -9.93
N ALA A 131 20.76 -17.80 -10.29
CA ALA A 131 21.46 -16.82 -9.46
C ALA A 131 20.69 -15.50 -9.27
N LEU A 132 19.73 -15.22 -10.16
CA LEU A 132 18.92 -13.99 -10.13
C LEU A 132 17.60 -14.14 -9.36
N GLU A 133 17.27 -15.32 -8.83
CA GLU A 133 15.98 -15.55 -8.17
C GLU A 133 15.75 -14.67 -6.94
N SER A 134 16.76 -14.49 -6.10
CA SER A 134 16.66 -13.59 -4.93
C SER A 134 16.48 -12.11 -5.36
N PRO A 135 17.26 -11.58 -6.32
CA PRO A 135 16.98 -10.28 -6.92
C PRO A 135 15.58 -10.15 -7.56
N PHE A 136 15.05 -11.19 -8.21
CA PHE A 136 13.69 -11.18 -8.78
C PHE A 136 12.61 -11.14 -7.70
N LEU A 137 12.80 -11.86 -6.59
CA LEU A 137 11.91 -11.81 -5.44
C LEU A 137 11.84 -10.39 -4.87
N GLU A 138 12.99 -9.72 -4.71
CA GLU A 138 13.05 -8.33 -4.27
C GLU A 138 12.42 -7.36 -5.29
N LEU A 139 12.71 -7.54 -6.58
CA LEU A 139 12.14 -6.74 -7.67
C LEU A 139 10.61 -6.75 -7.62
N HIS A 140 10.02 -7.93 -7.46
CA HIS A 140 8.57 -8.08 -7.44
C HIS A 140 7.94 -7.61 -6.14
N ALA A 141 8.61 -7.76 -4.99
CA ALA A 141 8.18 -7.12 -3.75
C ALA A 141 8.15 -5.58 -3.86
N VAL A 142 9.17 -5.00 -4.51
CA VAL A 142 9.25 -3.55 -4.77
C VAL A 142 8.15 -3.10 -5.73
N GLY A 143 8.00 -3.81 -6.84
CA GLY A 143 6.97 -3.53 -7.84
C GLY A 143 5.57 -3.57 -7.24
N PHE A 144 5.27 -4.59 -6.43
CA PHE A 144 4.00 -4.75 -5.73
C PHE A 144 3.67 -3.52 -4.86
N ILE A 145 4.54 -3.17 -3.91
CA ILE A 145 4.26 -2.06 -2.98
C ILE A 145 4.25 -0.71 -3.69
N ARG A 146 5.09 -0.50 -4.70
CA ARG A 146 5.07 0.73 -5.50
C ARG A 146 3.72 0.88 -6.21
N ALA A 147 3.22 -0.18 -6.83
CA ALA A 147 1.94 -0.16 -7.52
C ALA A 147 0.77 0.09 -6.54
N ILE A 148 0.77 -0.55 -5.36
CA ILE A 148 -0.22 -0.28 -4.30
C ILE A 148 -0.18 1.19 -3.85
N ALA A 149 1.00 1.74 -3.55
CA ALA A 149 1.13 3.13 -3.14
C ALA A 149 0.68 4.11 -4.24
N SER A 150 1.01 3.83 -5.50
CA SER A 150 0.55 4.61 -6.65
C SER A 150 -0.98 4.56 -6.80
N ALA A 151 -1.62 3.42 -6.53
CA ALA A 151 -3.08 3.32 -6.52
C ALA A 151 -3.67 4.26 -5.46
N PHE A 152 -3.12 4.29 -4.24
CA PHE A 152 -3.55 5.23 -3.20
C PHE A 152 -3.32 6.70 -3.58
N ASP A 153 -2.19 7.04 -4.19
CA ASP A 153 -1.93 8.41 -4.64
C ASP A 153 -2.93 8.84 -5.73
N CYS A 154 -3.31 7.94 -6.64
CA CYS A 154 -4.39 8.19 -7.60
C CYS A 154 -5.76 8.34 -6.92
N VAL A 155 -6.08 7.53 -5.90
CA VAL A 155 -7.30 7.72 -5.10
C VAL A 155 -7.29 9.09 -4.42
N ALA A 156 -6.15 9.50 -3.87
CA ALA A 156 -5.97 10.79 -3.24
C ALA A 156 -6.30 11.95 -4.20
N SER A 157 -5.85 11.88 -5.46
CA SER A 157 -6.21 12.84 -6.51
C SER A 157 -7.73 12.94 -6.72
N VAL A 158 -8.41 11.80 -6.77
CA VAL A 158 -9.88 11.74 -6.94
C VAL A 158 -10.57 12.34 -5.72
N VAL A 159 -10.15 11.96 -4.52
CA VAL A 159 -10.69 12.49 -3.26
C VAL A 159 -10.59 14.01 -3.20
N ILE A 160 -9.43 14.58 -3.55
CA ILE A 160 -9.23 16.03 -3.60
C ILE A 160 -10.23 16.69 -4.56
N ALA A 161 -10.40 16.13 -5.76
CA ALA A 161 -11.29 16.69 -6.78
C ALA A 161 -12.79 16.58 -6.42
N VAL A 162 -13.20 15.45 -5.83
CA VAL A 162 -14.59 15.17 -5.48
C VAL A 162 -15.03 15.94 -4.23
N LEU A 163 -14.17 16.10 -3.22
CA LEU A 163 -14.42 16.80 -1.95
C LEU A 163 -14.02 18.28 -1.93
N PRO A 164 -13.87 18.90 -3.11
CA PRO A 164 -13.01 20.07 -3.35
C PRO A 164 -11.98 20.38 -2.25
N LEU A 165 -11.12 19.42 -1.90
CA LEU A 165 -10.12 19.66 -0.85
C LEU A 165 -9.16 20.76 -1.32
N PRO A 166 -8.67 21.58 -0.38
CA PRO A 166 -7.75 22.66 -0.68
C PRO A 166 -6.33 22.14 -0.98
N MET A 167 -6.18 21.31 -2.01
CA MET A 167 -4.93 20.63 -2.34
C MET A 167 -4.70 20.59 -3.85
N LYS A 168 -3.44 20.59 -4.26
CA LYS A 168 -3.07 20.41 -5.67
C LYS A 168 -3.31 18.95 -6.09
N VAL A 169 -4.33 18.76 -6.93
CA VAL A 169 -4.70 17.44 -7.49
C VAL A 169 -3.52 16.75 -8.20
N ILE A 170 -2.67 17.49 -8.94
CA ILE A 170 -1.57 16.90 -9.72
C ILE A 170 -0.44 16.32 -8.84
N THR A 171 -0.22 16.91 -7.68
CA THR A 171 0.81 16.47 -6.73
C THR A 171 0.20 15.77 -5.53
N ALA A 172 -1.00 15.20 -5.71
CA ALA A 172 -1.69 14.49 -4.66
C ALA A 172 -0.81 13.34 -4.16
N ASN A 173 -0.80 13.18 -2.84
CA ASN A 173 -0.35 11.96 -2.24
C ASN A 173 -1.29 11.61 -1.10
N PHE A 174 -1.47 10.31 -0.88
CA PHE A 174 -2.46 9.84 0.08
C PHE A 174 -2.17 10.30 1.51
N LYS A 175 -0.88 10.31 1.92
CA LYS A 175 -0.48 10.69 3.28
C LYS A 175 -0.88 12.14 3.61
N ASN A 176 -0.74 13.06 2.66
CA ASN A 176 -1.14 14.45 2.84
C ASN A 176 -2.65 14.60 2.83
N VAL A 177 -3.36 13.89 1.95
CA VAL A 177 -4.84 13.90 1.93
C VAL A 177 -5.41 13.38 3.24
N ASN A 178 -4.86 12.28 3.77
CA ASN A 178 -5.26 11.74 5.07
C ASN A 178 -5.06 12.76 6.20
N LYS A 179 -3.95 13.51 6.20
CA LYS A 179 -3.72 14.59 7.17
C LYS A 179 -4.74 15.72 7.03
N GLU A 180 -5.03 16.16 5.82
CA GLU A 180 -6.01 17.24 5.58
C GLU A 180 -7.42 16.81 6.00
N ILE A 181 -7.83 15.58 5.68
CA ILE A 181 -9.11 15.02 6.13
C ILE A 181 -9.17 14.98 7.67
N CYS A 182 -8.06 14.62 8.34
CA CYS A 182 -8.00 14.65 9.81
C CYS A 182 -8.13 16.06 10.41
N LYS A 183 -7.76 17.12 9.68
CA LYS A 183 -7.95 18.51 10.11
C LYS A 183 -9.40 18.97 10.03
N LEU A 184 -10.22 18.37 9.15
CA LEU A 184 -11.66 18.68 9.04
C LEU A 184 -12.41 18.44 10.35
N ASN A 185 -11.91 17.54 11.21
CA ASN A 185 -12.50 17.30 12.53
C ASN A 185 -12.15 18.38 13.58
N LYS A 186 -11.04 19.12 13.40
CA LYS A 186 -10.49 20.06 14.40
C LYS A 186 -10.95 21.51 14.22
N GLN A 187 -11.55 21.86 13.08
CA GLN A 187 -11.92 23.24 12.76
C GLN A 187 -13.05 23.82 13.64
N ASP A 188 -13.76 22.98 14.40
CA ASP A 188 -14.81 23.41 15.32
C ASP A 188 -14.31 23.86 16.70
N GLU A 189 -13.11 23.47 17.14
CA GLU A 189 -12.62 23.83 18.48
C GLU A 189 -12.11 25.28 18.57
N TYR A 190 -11.76 25.90 17.44
CA TYR A 190 -11.21 27.26 17.38
C TYR A 190 -12.17 28.30 16.78
N SER A 191 -13.32 27.88 16.23
CA SER A 191 -14.31 28.77 15.61
C SER A 191 -15.43 29.15 16.59
N ASN A 192 -15.06 29.65 17.77
CA ASN A 192 -15.97 30.37 18.69
C ASN A 192 -16.29 31.80 18.20
N LYS A 193 -16.30 32.05 16.89
CA LYS A 193 -16.70 33.34 16.31
C LYS A 193 -18.12 33.22 15.75
N SER A 194 -19.03 33.76 16.54
CA SER A 194 -20.40 34.13 16.20
C SER A 194 -20.52 34.75 14.81
N ASN A 195 -21.58 34.32 14.09
CA ASN A 195 -22.00 34.67 12.73
C ASN A 195 -21.43 33.75 11.63
N THR A 196 -21.98 32.54 11.53
CA THR A 196 -21.84 31.71 10.32
C THR A 196 -23.19 31.53 9.66
N ASP A 197 -23.22 31.86 8.36
CA ASP A 197 -24.34 31.66 7.46
C ASP A 197 -24.73 30.17 7.37
N LYS A 198 -25.97 29.88 6.99
CA LYS A 198 -26.51 28.51 6.93
C LYS A 198 -25.70 27.56 6.01
N GLU A 199 -24.99 28.10 5.02
CA GLU A 199 -24.13 27.34 4.11
C GLU A 199 -22.87 26.78 4.80
N ASP A 200 -22.27 27.52 5.74
CA ASP A 200 -21.10 27.06 6.52
C ASP A 200 -21.46 25.89 7.44
N VAL A 201 -22.68 25.87 7.98
CA VAL A 201 -23.14 24.79 8.87
C VAL A 201 -23.36 23.47 8.10
N GLN A 202 -23.86 23.54 6.87
CA GLN A 202 -24.11 22.35 6.04
C GLN A 202 -22.81 21.75 5.48
N SER A 203 -21.87 22.60 5.05
CA SER A 203 -20.53 22.18 4.62
C SER A 203 -19.74 21.54 5.78
N ASN A 204 -19.80 22.11 6.99
CA ASN A 204 -19.12 21.54 8.16
C ASN A 204 -19.69 20.17 8.59
N ARG A 205 -21.01 19.95 8.47
CA ARG A 205 -21.60 18.63 8.76
C ARG A 205 -21.13 17.56 7.78
N LEU A 206 -21.12 17.87 6.48
CA LEU A 206 -20.63 16.98 5.44
C LEU A 206 -19.16 16.59 5.65
N ASN A 207 -18.32 17.55 5.99
CA ASN A 207 -16.90 17.32 6.23
C ASN A 207 -16.66 16.39 7.44
N LYS A 208 -17.47 16.52 8.50
CA LYS A 208 -17.41 15.64 9.68
C LYS A 208 -17.92 14.23 9.40
N GLU A 209 -19.06 14.12 8.70
CA GLU A 209 -19.61 12.82 8.28
C GLU A 209 -18.61 12.07 7.40
N PHE A 210 -18.02 12.78 6.43
CA PHE A 210 -16.98 12.20 5.58
C PHE A 210 -15.72 11.82 6.37
N TYR A 211 -15.24 12.67 7.29
CA TYR A 211 -14.10 12.32 8.15
C TYR A 211 -14.35 11.04 8.95
N LYS A 212 -15.53 10.93 9.58
CA LYS A 212 -15.91 9.73 10.34
C LYS A 212 -15.91 8.51 9.42
N ARG A 213 -16.54 8.64 8.25
CA ARG A 213 -16.62 7.56 7.28
C ARG A 213 -15.25 7.18 6.73
N TRP A 214 -14.36 8.13 6.49
CA TRP A 214 -12.99 7.93 6.05
C TRP A 214 -12.19 7.07 7.06
N LYS A 215 -12.32 7.37 8.36
CA LYS A 215 -11.72 6.57 9.43
C LYS A 215 -12.30 5.17 9.49
N GLU A 216 -13.62 5.05 9.48
CA GLU A 216 -14.31 3.75 9.43
C GLU A 216 -13.87 2.92 8.23
N ILE A 217 -13.70 3.52 7.05
CA ILE A 217 -13.23 2.81 5.86
C ILE A 217 -11.81 2.27 6.06
N ILE A 218 -10.88 3.08 6.57
CA ILE A 218 -9.50 2.63 6.83
C ILE A 218 -9.48 1.46 7.81
N GLU A 219 -10.23 1.58 8.91
CA GLU A 219 -10.33 0.56 9.98
C GLU A 219 -10.99 -0.73 9.50
N ASN A 220 -12.05 -0.63 8.69
CA ASN A 220 -12.76 -1.80 8.16
C ASN A 220 -12.02 -2.49 7.01
N SER A 221 -11.08 -1.81 6.37
CA SER A 221 -10.34 -2.36 5.22
C SER A 221 -9.17 -3.25 5.63
N GLY A 222 -8.59 -3.05 6.81
CA GLY A 222 -7.43 -3.82 7.26
C GLY A 222 -7.09 -3.59 8.74
N PRO A 223 -6.21 -4.42 9.31
CA PRO A 223 -5.85 -4.36 10.72
C PRO A 223 -5.02 -3.10 11.04
N ASN A 224 -5.08 -2.61 12.27
CA ASN A 224 -4.41 -1.37 12.68
C ASN A 224 -2.95 -1.28 12.20
N GLY A 225 -2.59 -0.10 11.69
CA GLY A 225 -1.26 0.21 11.17
C GLY A 225 -0.94 -0.33 9.76
N TRP A 226 -1.80 -1.14 9.12
CA TRP A 226 -1.51 -1.73 7.81
C TRP A 226 -1.18 -0.69 6.73
N LEU A 227 -1.94 0.39 6.70
CA LEU A 227 -1.84 1.44 5.70
C LEU A 227 -0.56 2.26 5.88
N ASP A 228 -0.25 2.61 7.12
CA ASP A 228 0.99 3.30 7.45
C ASP A 228 2.21 2.44 7.14
N TRP A 229 2.14 1.13 7.45
CA TRP A 229 3.18 0.17 7.07
C TRP A 229 3.41 0.13 5.56
N VAL A 230 2.36 0.13 4.73
CA VAL A 230 2.49 0.18 3.26
C VAL A 230 3.30 1.40 2.80
N PHE A 231 2.97 2.59 3.31
CA PHE A 231 3.67 3.82 2.93
C PHE A 231 5.11 3.85 3.42
N ASP A 232 5.36 3.36 4.63
CA ASP A 232 6.71 3.30 5.16
C ASP A 232 7.55 2.24 4.46
N TYR A 233 6.95 1.12 4.06
CA TYR A 233 7.59 0.11 3.22
C TYR A 233 7.93 0.68 1.84
N ARG A 234 7.01 1.40 1.19
CA ARG A 234 7.29 2.12 -0.06
C ARG A 234 8.44 3.12 0.12
N ASN A 235 8.43 3.89 1.19
CA ASN A 235 9.50 4.87 1.46
C ASN A 235 10.84 4.20 1.73
N MET A 236 10.85 3.06 2.44
CA MET A 236 12.04 2.25 2.65
C MET A 236 12.66 1.80 1.33
N LEU A 237 11.84 1.34 0.38
CA LEU A 237 12.31 0.79 -0.89
C LEU A 237 12.79 1.84 -1.89
N VAL A 238 12.23 3.06 -1.83
CA VAL A 238 12.49 4.13 -2.80
C VAL A 238 13.52 5.14 -2.29
N HIS A 239 13.46 5.50 -1.00
CA HIS A 239 14.19 6.66 -0.46
C HIS A 239 15.23 6.30 0.61
N ARG A 240 15.31 5.02 1.02
CA ARG A 240 16.19 4.59 2.12
C ARG A 240 16.97 3.34 1.74
N GLY A 241 17.94 3.00 2.59
CA GLY A 241 18.62 1.71 2.50
C GLY A 241 17.61 0.58 2.72
N ARG A 242 17.53 -0.34 1.76
CA ARG A 242 16.62 -1.48 1.84
C ARG A 242 17.00 -2.39 3.00
N ARG A 243 15.98 -2.85 3.72
CA ARG A 243 16.12 -3.82 4.81
C ARG A 243 16.19 -5.25 4.28
N PHE A 244 16.69 -6.16 5.11
CA PHE A 244 16.83 -7.56 4.71
C PHE A 244 15.48 -8.23 4.56
N ILE A 245 15.32 -8.96 3.46
CA ILE A 245 14.30 -10.00 3.35
C ILE A 245 14.82 -11.19 4.18
N THR A 246 14.05 -11.57 5.21
CA THR A 246 14.48 -12.62 6.12
C THR A 246 13.86 -13.94 5.70
N PHE A 247 14.68 -14.99 5.61
CA PHE A 247 14.22 -16.34 5.37
C PHE A 247 14.32 -17.13 6.66
N ILE A 248 13.23 -17.81 7.04
CA ILE A 248 13.19 -18.61 8.25
C ILE A 248 12.72 -20.00 7.90
N SER A 249 13.42 -21.00 8.43
CA SER A 249 13.03 -22.40 8.35
C SER A 249 12.68 -22.87 9.75
N SER A 250 11.44 -23.32 9.95
CA SER A 250 11.03 -24.01 11.16
C SER A 250 11.40 -25.48 11.04
N LEU A 251 12.31 -25.95 11.91
CA LEU A 251 12.68 -27.36 11.99
C LEU A 251 11.76 -28.07 12.98
N SER A 252 10.64 -28.60 12.47
CA SER A 252 9.82 -29.55 13.22
C SER A 252 10.36 -30.97 13.01
N HIS A 253 10.75 -31.65 14.10
CA HIS A 253 11.29 -33.01 14.04
C HIS A 253 10.29 -34.05 13.49
N SER A 254 9.01 -33.72 13.38
CA SER A 254 7.94 -34.66 13.03
C SER A 254 7.18 -34.34 11.74
N TYR A 255 7.35 -33.16 11.13
CA TYR A 255 6.54 -32.72 9.96
C TYR A 255 7.34 -32.14 8.78
N GLY A 256 8.67 -32.22 8.81
CA GLY A 256 9.52 -31.61 7.78
C GLY A 256 9.89 -30.16 8.11
N SER A 257 10.79 -29.58 7.31
CA SER A 257 11.16 -28.17 7.42
C SER A 257 10.18 -27.31 6.62
N ASN A 258 9.51 -26.36 7.27
CA ASN A 258 8.73 -25.34 6.56
C ASN A 258 9.54 -24.05 6.49
N SER A 259 9.79 -23.54 5.29
CA SER A 259 10.50 -22.26 5.10
C SER A 259 9.58 -21.13 4.65
N TYR A 260 9.85 -19.93 5.15
CA TYR A 260 9.04 -18.74 4.90
C TYR A 260 9.92 -17.54 4.55
N VAL A 261 9.40 -16.67 3.69
CA VAL A 261 9.92 -15.33 3.45
C VAL A 261 9.20 -14.37 4.38
N LEU A 262 9.92 -13.58 5.17
CA LEU A 262 9.34 -12.62 6.11
C LEU A 262 9.70 -11.19 5.71
N LEU A 263 8.75 -10.27 5.93
CA LEU A 263 8.90 -8.86 5.65
C LEU A 263 9.29 -8.07 6.91
N PRO A 264 10.03 -6.95 6.78
CA PRO A 264 10.26 -6.01 7.85
C PRO A 264 8.99 -5.54 8.57
N ALA A 265 8.97 -5.60 9.91
CA ALA A 265 7.85 -5.06 10.71
C ALA A 265 7.89 -3.52 10.82
N TYR A 266 9.10 -2.95 10.81
CA TYR A 266 9.34 -1.51 10.96
C TYR A 266 10.13 -0.96 9.77
N PRO A 267 9.49 -0.77 8.61
CA PRO A 267 10.19 -0.25 7.43
C PRO A 267 10.60 1.23 7.56
N ASN A 268 9.99 1.95 8.50
CA ASN A 268 10.38 3.31 8.85
C ASN A 268 11.68 3.44 9.66
N LEU A 269 12.29 2.33 10.05
CA LEU A 269 13.56 2.31 10.76
C LEU A 269 14.66 1.80 9.85
N SER A 270 15.89 2.23 10.08
CA SER A 270 17.05 1.53 9.53
C SER A 270 17.16 0.12 10.12
N GLU A 271 17.92 -0.75 9.48
CA GLU A 271 18.13 -2.12 9.98
C GLU A 271 18.62 -2.11 11.43
N VAL A 272 19.67 -1.34 11.71
CA VAL A 272 20.27 -1.19 13.05
C VAL A 272 19.24 -0.68 14.07
N GLN A 273 18.45 0.33 13.71
CA GLN A 273 17.41 0.88 14.60
C GLN A 273 16.32 -0.16 14.93
N ALA A 274 15.91 -0.96 13.95
CA ALA A 274 14.91 -2.00 14.17
C ALA A 274 15.44 -3.10 15.13
N TRP A 275 16.70 -3.52 14.97
CA TRP A 275 17.34 -4.48 15.87
C TRP A 275 17.53 -3.93 17.29
N LEU A 276 17.93 -2.65 17.43
CA LEU A 276 18.01 -1.98 18.73
C LEU A 276 16.64 -1.91 19.43
N LEU A 277 15.59 -1.58 18.69
CA LEU A 277 14.21 -1.53 19.22
C LEU A 277 13.75 -2.92 19.71
N ALA A 278 14.01 -3.96 18.91
CA ALA A 278 13.69 -5.35 19.27
C ALA A 278 14.43 -5.81 20.54
N ARG A 279 15.71 -5.42 20.69
CA ARG A 279 16.53 -5.77 21.85
C ARG A 279 16.11 -5.02 23.12
N ARG A 280 15.77 -3.73 23.03
CA ARG A 280 15.37 -2.89 24.19
C ARG A 280 14.02 -3.26 24.78
N LYS A 281 13.05 -3.65 23.95
CA LYS A 281 11.70 -4.02 24.40
C LYS A 281 11.60 -5.50 24.77
N SER A 282 12.64 -6.04 25.42
CA SER A 282 12.82 -7.44 25.87
C SER A 282 11.52 -8.26 25.88
N LEU A 283 11.46 -9.26 24.99
CA LEU A 283 10.33 -10.17 24.73
C LEU A 283 9.08 -9.51 24.11
N GLY A 284 9.12 -9.22 22.80
CA GLY A 284 7.90 -9.03 22.04
C GLY A 284 8.03 -8.24 20.75
N VAL A 285 8.99 -7.32 20.65
CA VAL A 285 9.16 -6.51 19.43
C VAL A 285 10.01 -7.23 18.40
N ARG A 286 9.40 -7.52 17.26
CA ARG A 286 9.97 -8.33 16.19
C ARG A 286 10.54 -7.44 15.10
N THR A 287 11.73 -7.75 14.60
CA THR A 287 12.35 -7.00 13.48
C THR A 287 11.64 -7.28 12.15
N THR A 288 10.91 -8.39 12.07
CA THR A 288 10.12 -8.87 10.94
C THR A 288 8.69 -9.19 11.37
N LEU A 289 7.74 -9.15 10.42
CA LEU A 289 6.42 -9.74 10.58
C LEU A 289 6.55 -11.25 10.75
N THR A 290 5.57 -11.88 11.40
CA THR A 290 5.57 -13.33 11.69
C THR A 290 4.48 -14.07 10.95
N GLU A 291 4.31 -13.65 9.71
CA GLU A 291 3.49 -14.28 8.70
C GLU A 291 4.32 -14.31 7.42
N SER A 292 3.94 -15.19 6.48
CA SER A 292 4.62 -15.21 5.20
C SER A 292 4.42 -13.88 4.46
N ALA A 293 5.44 -13.44 3.73
CA ALA A 293 5.35 -12.28 2.84
C ALA A 293 4.22 -12.41 1.82
N GLN A 294 3.94 -13.66 1.39
CA GLN A 294 2.84 -13.98 0.48
C GLN A 294 1.48 -13.69 1.15
N THR A 295 1.33 -14.06 2.43
CA THR A 295 0.16 -13.75 3.27
C THR A 295 0.00 -12.23 3.40
N THR A 296 1.05 -11.51 3.84
CA THR A 296 1.01 -10.05 3.98
C THR A 296 0.62 -9.38 2.66
N PHE A 297 1.30 -9.68 1.55
CA PHE A 297 1.02 -9.03 0.27
C PHE A 297 -0.38 -9.36 -0.28
N SER A 298 -0.85 -10.60 -0.13
CA SER A 298 -2.21 -10.96 -0.55
C SER A 298 -3.27 -10.19 0.24
N HIS A 299 -3.06 -10.05 1.55
CA HIS A 299 -3.98 -9.30 2.40
C HIS A 299 -3.85 -7.78 2.23
N VAL A 300 -2.66 -7.24 1.98
CA VAL A 300 -2.47 -5.82 1.59
C VAL A 300 -3.26 -5.51 0.32
N LEU A 301 -3.16 -6.38 -0.70
CA LEU A 301 -3.94 -6.20 -1.93
C LEU A 301 -5.44 -6.23 -1.63
N LYS A 302 -5.90 -7.21 -0.83
CA LYS A 302 -7.30 -7.29 -0.42
C LYS A 302 -7.77 -6.04 0.31
N SER A 303 -7.05 -5.59 1.35
CA SER A 303 -7.35 -4.37 2.09
C SER A 303 -7.35 -3.13 1.21
N THR A 304 -6.46 -3.08 0.22
CA THR A 304 -6.43 -1.99 -0.76
C THR A 304 -7.69 -2.01 -1.63
N CYS A 305 -8.13 -3.17 -2.10
CA CYS A 305 -9.38 -3.32 -2.85
C CYS A 305 -10.60 -2.94 -2.00
N ASP A 306 -10.68 -3.47 -0.76
CA ASP A 306 -11.76 -3.18 0.17
C ASP A 306 -11.84 -1.66 0.44
N PHE A 307 -10.70 -1.02 0.70
CA PHE A 307 -10.61 0.43 0.85
C PHE A 307 -11.10 1.18 -0.39
N ILE A 308 -10.55 0.84 -1.57
CA ILE A 308 -10.87 1.50 -2.85
C ILE A 308 -12.35 1.33 -3.20
N ASN A 309 -12.91 0.17 -2.93
CA ASN A 309 -14.32 -0.11 -3.19
C ASN A 309 -15.22 0.70 -2.25
N LEU A 310 -14.94 0.70 -0.94
CA LEU A 310 -15.73 1.43 0.04
C LEU A 310 -15.63 2.95 -0.16
N ILE A 311 -14.43 3.48 -0.44
CA ILE A 311 -14.28 4.91 -0.73
C ILE A 311 -14.92 5.29 -2.07
N GLY A 312 -14.88 4.41 -3.06
CA GLY A 312 -15.59 4.60 -4.33
C GLY A 312 -17.09 4.81 -4.12
N GLU A 313 -17.72 4.00 -3.25
CA GLU A 313 -19.13 4.12 -2.88
C GLU A 313 -19.44 5.50 -2.28
N GLU A 314 -18.62 5.97 -1.32
CA GLU A 314 -18.80 7.28 -0.70
C GLU A 314 -18.57 8.43 -1.67
N LEU A 315 -17.55 8.34 -2.53
CA LEU A 315 -17.28 9.35 -3.54
C LEU A 315 -18.41 9.44 -4.56
N ILE A 316 -19.08 8.34 -4.93
CA ILE A 316 -20.28 8.36 -5.78
C ILE A 316 -21.41 9.13 -5.09
N LYS A 317 -21.67 8.88 -3.80
CA LYS A 317 -22.72 9.59 -3.04
C LYS A 317 -22.47 11.10 -3.05
N ILE A 318 -21.23 11.51 -2.81
CA ILE A 318 -20.83 12.92 -2.78
C ILE A 318 -20.88 13.53 -4.19
N TRP A 319 -20.39 12.81 -5.20
CA TRP A 319 -20.44 13.22 -6.60
C TRP A 319 -21.87 13.50 -7.06
N ASN A 320 -22.78 12.55 -6.84
CA ASN A 320 -24.19 12.70 -7.22
C ASN A 320 -24.85 13.87 -6.48
N ARG A 321 -24.53 14.05 -5.19
CA ARG A 321 -25.03 15.19 -4.41
C ARG A 321 -24.55 16.52 -5.00
N ARG A 322 -23.26 16.64 -5.35
CA ARG A 322 -22.70 17.85 -6.00
C ARG A 322 -23.30 18.12 -7.37
N GLN A 323 -23.53 17.08 -8.16
CA GLN A 323 -24.17 17.19 -9.47
C GLN A 323 -25.59 17.77 -9.36
N ASN A 324 -26.33 17.38 -8.31
CA ASN A 324 -27.70 17.80 -8.04
C ASN A 324 -27.80 19.21 -7.38
N ASN A 325 -26.76 19.65 -6.65
CA ASN A 325 -26.73 20.93 -5.93
C ASN A 325 -25.58 21.83 -6.42
N LYS A 326 -25.76 22.48 -7.57
CA LYS A 326 -24.71 23.25 -8.28
C LYS A 326 -24.24 24.54 -7.58
N ASP A 327 -24.95 24.99 -6.56
CA ASP A 327 -24.72 26.27 -5.88
C ASP A 327 -24.19 26.12 -4.44
N GLU A 328 -24.10 24.90 -3.88
CA GLU A 328 -23.82 24.72 -2.43
C GLU A 328 -22.36 24.91 -2.01
N HIS A 329 -21.36 24.91 -2.92
CA HIS A 329 -19.95 24.93 -2.53
C HIS A 329 -19.04 25.74 -3.48
N ASP A 330 -18.57 26.89 -3.02
CA ASP A 330 -17.47 27.64 -3.64
C ASP A 330 -16.09 27.00 -3.32
N GLN A 331 -15.15 27.09 -4.26
CA GLN A 331 -13.81 26.52 -4.10
C GLN A 331 -12.88 27.42 -3.27
N PRO A 332 -12.26 26.93 -2.18
CA PRO A 332 -11.32 27.72 -1.39
C PRO A 332 -9.90 27.65 -1.99
N VAL A 333 -9.65 28.42 -3.05
CA VAL A 333 -8.34 28.54 -3.73
C VAL A 333 -7.23 29.21 -2.89
N PRO A 334 -7.49 30.21 -2.00
CA PRO A 334 -6.39 30.96 -1.36
C PRO A 334 -5.89 30.45 0.01
N LYS A 335 -6.58 29.51 0.68
CA LYS A 335 -6.30 29.15 2.10
C LYS A 335 -5.50 27.85 2.30
N GLN A 336 -4.78 27.41 1.27
CA GLN A 336 -4.30 26.03 1.09
C GLN A 336 -2.90 25.69 1.67
N TRP A 337 -2.40 26.36 2.74
CA TRP A 337 -1.14 26.02 3.45
C TRP A 337 -1.19 26.59 4.90
N ASP A 338 -0.74 25.95 5.99
CA ASP A 338 0.65 25.62 6.35
C ASP A 338 0.82 24.39 7.31
N ASN A 339 2.09 24.06 7.59
CA ASN A 339 2.71 22.81 8.11
C ASN A 339 2.17 22.13 9.40
N LEU A 340 2.35 20.79 9.48
CA LEU A 340 2.91 20.03 10.64
C LEU A 340 3.07 18.50 10.38
N LEU A 341 4.07 17.90 11.04
CA LEU A 341 4.43 16.47 11.09
C LEU A 341 3.44 15.68 11.98
N PRO A 342 3.16 14.39 11.71
CA PRO A 342 2.35 13.57 12.60
C PRO A 342 3.21 12.97 13.72
N GLU A 343 2.84 13.27 14.95
CA GLU A 343 3.17 12.50 16.15
C GLU A 343 2.24 11.29 16.22
N ASN A 344 2.77 10.14 16.63
CA ASN A 344 2.11 8.84 16.79
C ASN A 344 1.97 8.00 15.50
N HIS A 345 2.90 7.06 15.35
CA HIS A 345 2.81 5.97 14.39
C HIS A 345 2.26 4.73 15.10
N GLU A 346 1.13 4.18 14.64
CA GLU A 346 0.59 2.93 15.17
C GLU A 346 1.45 1.73 14.68
N VAL A 347 1.54 0.67 15.48
CA VAL A 347 2.38 -0.49 15.18
C VAL A 347 1.56 -1.53 14.41
N PHE A 348 1.95 -1.81 13.16
CA PHE A 348 1.42 -2.92 12.38
C PHE A 348 2.05 -4.25 12.81
N LEU A 349 1.22 -5.23 13.19
CA LEU A 349 1.67 -6.54 13.67
C LEU A 349 1.62 -7.65 12.59
N GLY A 350 1.06 -7.36 11.42
CA GLY A 350 0.73 -8.34 10.38
C GLY A 350 -0.77 -8.61 10.29
N TYR A 351 -1.19 -9.35 9.27
CA TYR A 351 -2.58 -9.77 9.07
C TYR A 351 -2.93 -11.04 9.83
N GLU A 352 -1.99 -11.98 9.92
CA GLU A 352 -2.06 -13.22 10.68
C GLU A 352 -0.84 -13.29 11.61
N PRO A 353 -0.77 -12.40 12.65
CA PRO A 353 0.34 -12.40 13.59
C PRO A 353 0.50 -13.79 14.22
N ASP A 354 1.74 -14.18 14.50
CA ASP A 354 2.10 -15.48 15.07
C ASP A 354 1.81 -16.73 14.22
N SER A 355 1.31 -16.60 12.99
CA SER A 355 1.07 -17.75 12.09
C SER A 355 2.36 -18.53 11.76
N VAL A 356 3.52 -17.87 11.79
CA VAL A 356 4.83 -18.50 11.68
C VAL A 356 5.50 -18.50 13.06
N LEU A 357 5.77 -19.71 13.58
CA LEU A 357 6.55 -19.92 14.81
C LEU A 357 7.97 -19.38 14.65
N PHE A 358 8.18 -18.14 15.08
CA PHE A 358 9.49 -17.49 15.11
C PHE A 358 10.27 -17.99 16.33
N GLN A 359 11.06 -19.04 16.16
CA GLN A 359 12.09 -19.45 17.11
C GLN A 359 13.46 -19.26 16.44
N PRO A 360 14.13 -18.11 16.61
CA PRO A 360 15.39 -17.85 15.93
C PRO A 360 16.45 -18.77 16.52
N LYS A 361 16.74 -19.88 15.84
CA LYS A 361 17.88 -20.74 16.17
C LYS A 361 19.02 -20.54 15.16
N ILE A 362 18.71 -20.30 13.89
CA ILE A 362 19.68 -20.15 12.79
C ILE A 362 19.06 -19.23 11.71
N GLY A 363 19.83 -18.26 11.19
CA GLY A 363 19.45 -17.42 10.05
C GLY A 363 20.62 -17.29 9.08
N THR A 364 20.34 -17.17 7.78
CA THR A 364 21.36 -16.98 6.74
C THR A 364 21.37 -15.53 6.26
N MET A 365 22.55 -14.96 6.08
CA MET A 365 22.73 -13.62 5.51
C MET A 365 24.00 -13.56 4.66
N SER A 366 24.08 -12.59 3.75
CA SER A 366 25.30 -12.41 2.94
C SER A 366 26.50 -12.03 3.84
N LYS A 367 27.73 -12.37 3.43
CA LYS A 367 28.95 -12.01 4.18
C LYS A 367 29.09 -10.48 4.36
N VAL A 368 28.62 -9.70 3.38
CA VAL A 368 28.66 -8.23 3.43
C VAL A 368 27.66 -7.71 4.46
N ASP A 369 26.44 -8.25 4.46
CA ASP A 369 25.40 -7.83 5.41
C ASP A 369 25.74 -8.24 6.84
N CYS A 370 26.34 -9.42 7.04
CA CYS A 370 26.90 -9.83 8.32
C CYS A 370 27.93 -8.83 8.82
N ARG A 371 28.90 -8.44 7.99
CA ARG A 371 29.90 -7.42 8.34
C ARG A 371 29.27 -6.07 8.68
N ARG A 372 28.21 -5.65 7.96
CA ARG A 372 27.48 -4.39 8.24
C ARG A 372 26.80 -4.42 9.62
N ILE A 373 26.20 -5.55 10.00
CA ILE A 373 25.56 -5.71 11.31
C ILE A 373 26.60 -5.78 12.43
N LEU A 374 27.68 -6.54 12.26
CA LEU A 374 28.77 -6.64 13.23
C LEU A 374 29.47 -5.28 13.45
N ALA A 375 29.66 -4.49 12.38
CA ALA A 375 30.24 -3.16 12.48
C ALA A 375 29.38 -2.18 13.31
N ALA A 376 28.07 -2.43 13.42
CA ALA A 376 27.18 -1.65 14.26
C ALA A 376 27.30 -2.02 15.76
N SER A 377 28.16 -2.98 16.13
CA SER A 377 28.40 -3.41 17.52
C SER A 377 27.12 -3.79 18.27
N LEU A 378 26.18 -4.42 17.55
CA LEU A 378 24.87 -4.83 18.09
C LEU A 378 24.93 -6.12 18.92
N ASP A 379 26.08 -6.79 18.93
CA ASP A 379 26.39 -8.08 19.56
C ASP A 379 27.48 -7.96 20.66
N ASP A 380 28.04 -6.77 20.88
CA ASP A 380 29.15 -6.49 21.82
C ASP A 380 28.64 -6.09 23.22
N PRO A 381 29.33 -6.47 24.34
CA PRO A 381 29.13 -5.86 25.67
C PRO A 381 29.19 -4.31 25.73
N HIS A 382 29.70 -3.63 24.71
CA HIS A 382 29.71 -2.16 24.59
C HIS A 382 28.38 -1.49 24.15
N TYR A 383 27.28 -2.25 24.05
CA TYR A 383 25.97 -1.72 23.63
C TYR A 383 25.44 -0.56 24.51
N THR A 384 25.88 -0.45 25.76
CA THR A 384 25.52 0.64 26.68
C THR A 384 25.93 2.03 26.17
N ASN A 385 26.83 2.10 25.19
CA ASN A 385 27.18 3.37 24.52
C ASN A 385 26.05 3.90 23.63
N TRP A 386 25.12 3.06 23.17
CA TRP A 386 23.94 3.49 22.38
C TRP A 386 22.88 4.20 23.23
N ASP A 387 22.84 3.97 24.55
CA ASP A 387 21.90 4.64 25.46
C ASP A 387 22.27 6.11 25.73
N LYS A 388 23.43 6.57 25.25
CA LYS A 388 23.90 7.96 25.40
C LYS A 388 23.63 8.87 24.19
N TRP A 389 23.18 8.30 23.06
CA TRP A 389 23.02 9.00 21.77
C TRP A 389 21.58 9.08 21.26
N LEU A 390 20.66 8.38 21.90
CA LEU A 390 19.20 8.44 21.71
C LEU A 390 18.59 9.05 22.96
#